data_AF-A0A1E1XMI1-F1
#
_entry.id   AF-A0A1E1XMI1-F1
#
_cell.length_a   1.000
_cell.length_b   1.000
_cell.length_c   1.000
_cell.angle_alpha   90.00
_cell.angle_beta   90.00
_cell.angle_gamma   90.00
#
_symmetry.space_group_name_H-M   'P 1'
#
loop_
_entity.id
_entity.type
_entity.pdbx_description
1 polymer ?
#
loop_
_entity_poly.entity_id
_entity_poly.type
_entity_poly.pdbx_seq_one_letter_code
_entity_poly.pdbx_strand_id
1 'polypeptide(L)'
;ALEHRRSLSSGTGSNLPLHCKSCDTKNCSPYLEKTKFLSKAKTKTEREVIEAYFISKRGDKCVSAPSLSLSCQEINFLDGHIRTFHAS
;
A
#
# COMPACT_ATOMS: atom_id res chain seq x y z
N ALA A 1 15.23 -1.06 -4.81
CA ALA A 1 15.26 -0.45 -6.16
C ALA A 1 15.58 -1.44 -7.29
N LEU A 2 16.68 -2.22 -7.21
CA LEU A 2 17.10 -3.13 -8.29
C LEU A 2 16.08 -4.25 -8.60
N GLU A 3 15.62 -4.97 -7.58
CA GLU A 3 14.65 -6.07 -7.74
C GLU A 3 13.32 -5.57 -8.33
N HIS A 4 12.78 -4.45 -7.84
CA HIS A 4 11.61 -3.79 -8.42
C HIS A 4 11.78 -3.54 -9.93
N ARG A 5 12.92 -2.96 -10.34
CA ARG A 5 13.21 -2.69 -11.76
C ARG A 5 13.22 -3.96 -12.60
N ARG A 6 13.79 -5.05 -12.07
CA ARG A 6 13.82 -6.36 -12.76
C ARG A 6 12.42 -6.92 -12.94
N SER A 7 11.57 -6.85 -11.92
CA SER A 7 10.17 -7.32 -11.99
C SER A 7 9.33 -6.56 -13.01
N LEU A 8 9.62 -5.27 -13.27
CA LEU A 8 8.94 -4.53 -14.35
C LEU A 8 9.36 -5.00 -15.74
N SER A 9 10.64 -5.36 -15.90
CA SER A 9 11.21 -5.76 -17.19
C SER A 9 10.84 -7.17 -17.61
N SER A 10 10.77 -8.12 -16.67
CA SER A 10 10.55 -9.53 -16.97
C SER A 10 9.13 -9.83 -17.45
N GLY A 11 8.15 -8.97 -17.16
CA GLY A 11 6.75 -9.17 -17.53
C GLY A 11 6.10 -10.39 -16.86
N THR A 12 6.81 -11.08 -15.98
CA THR A 12 6.38 -12.27 -15.26
C THR A 12 5.98 -11.89 -13.84
N GLY A 13 4.68 -12.03 -13.53
CA GLY A 13 4.22 -12.21 -12.15
C GLY A 13 3.49 -11.05 -11.46
N SER A 14 3.06 -9.99 -12.14
CA SER A 14 2.29 -8.92 -11.46
C SER A 14 1.37 -8.14 -12.43
N ASN A 15 0.20 -7.72 -11.94
CA ASN A 15 -0.75 -6.89 -12.71
C ASN A 15 -0.18 -5.51 -13.06
N LEU A 16 0.75 -5.01 -12.24
CA LEU A 16 1.31 -3.65 -12.37
C LEU A 16 2.22 -3.47 -13.62
N PRO A 17 3.24 -4.33 -13.89
CA PRO A 17 3.99 -4.30 -15.15
C PRO A 17 3.12 -4.44 -16.41
N LEU A 18 2.08 -5.30 -16.35
CA LEU A 18 1.17 -5.49 -17.48
C LEU A 18 0.35 -4.23 -17.76
N HIS A 19 -0.21 -3.62 -16.71
CA HIS A 19 -0.90 -2.34 -16.82
C HIS A 19 -0.01 -1.26 -17.43
N CYS A 20 1.22 -1.09 -16.93
CA CYS A 20 2.13 -0.07 -17.46
C CYS A 20 2.47 -0.26 -18.94
N LYS A 21 2.49 -1.51 -19.45
CA LYS A 21 2.71 -1.81 -20.87
C LYS A 21 1.47 -1.51 -21.73
N SER A 22 0.28 -1.77 -21.22
CA SER A 22 -0.97 -1.63 -21.98
C SER A 22 -1.67 -0.29 -21.79
N CYS A 23 -1.20 0.55 -20.86
CA CYS A 23 -1.82 1.83 -20.57
C CYS A 23 -1.55 2.83 -21.70
N ASP A 24 -2.61 3.50 -22.18
CA ASP A 24 -2.52 4.49 -23.26
C ASP A 24 -1.74 5.75 -22.87
N THR A 25 -1.44 5.91 -21.57
CA THR A 25 -0.55 6.97 -21.12
C THR A 25 0.91 6.57 -21.39
N LYS A 26 1.55 7.28 -22.33
CA LYS A 26 2.93 7.02 -22.80
C LYS A 26 4.02 7.02 -21.71
N ASN A 27 3.68 7.40 -20.47
CA ASN A 27 4.59 7.51 -19.34
C ASN A 27 4.11 6.72 -18.11
N CYS A 28 3.22 5.74 -18.30
CA CYS A 28 2.78 4.88 -17.21
C CYS A 28 3.96 4.05 -16.68
N SER A 29 4.43 4.38 -15.48
CA SER A 29 5.47 3.63 -14.79
C SER A 29 5.20 3.65 -13.29
N PRO A 30 5.56 2.59 -12.55
CA PRO A 30 5.34 2.57 -11.11
C PRO A 30 6.42 3.37 -10.38
N TYR A 31 5.98 4.34 -9.58
CA TYR A 31 6.85 5.28 -8.88
C TYR A 31 7.26 4.77 -7.49
N LEU A 32 8.15 3.78 -7.45
CA LEU A 32 8.66 3.24 -6.17
C LEU A 32 9.32 4.33 -5.30
N GLU A 33 10.11 5.22 -5.90
CA GLU A 33 10.86 6.26 -5.17
C GLU A 33 9.95 7.27 -4.45
N LYS A 34 8.68 7.38 -4.87
CA LYS A 34 7.68 8.25 -4.21
C LYS A 34 6.82 7.51 -3.18
N THR A 35 7.01 6.19 -3.02
CA THR A 35 6.29 5.42 -2.02
C THR A 35 6.83 5.71 -0.62
N LYS A 36 5.94 5.75 0.36
CA LYS A 36 6.29 5.90 1.77
C LYS A 36 5.83 4.66 2.53
N PHE A 37 6.70 4.10 3.36
CA PHE A 37 6.30 3.08 4.31
C PHE A 37 5.35 3.72 5.33
N LEU A 38 4.16 3.13 5.53
CA LEU A 38 3.17 3.69 6.45
C LEU A 38 3.49 3.33 7.90
N SER A 39 3.77 2.04 8.14
CA SER A 39 4.15 1.49 9.45
C SER A 39 4.85 0.14 9.28
N LYS A 40 5.48 -0.36 10.35
CA LYS A 40 6.07 -1.70 10.43
C LYS A 40 5.15 -2.58 11.25
N ALA A 41 5.03 -3.85 10.87
CA ALA A 41 4.31 -4.88 11.60
C ALA A 41 5.25 -6.06 11.86
N LYS A 42 5.15 -6.67 13.04
CA LYS A 42 5.90 -7.87 13.43
C LYS A 42 5.14 -9.14 13.08
N THR A 43 3.80 -9.09 13.07
CA THR A 43 2.95 -10.24 12.80
C THR A 43 2.01 -9.99 11.63
N LYS A 44 1.48 -11.08 11.06
CA LYS A 44 0.47 -11.01 10.00
C LYS A 44 -0.78 -10.25 10.47
N THR A 45 -1.29 -10.60 11.65
CA THR A 45 -2.49 -9.98 12.23
C THR A 45 -2.28 -8.48 12.46
N GLU A 46 -1.12 -8.08 13.00
CA GLU A 46 -0.79 -6.67 13.18
C GLU A 46 -0.75 -5.92 11.83
N ARG A 47 -0.16 -6.53 10.80
CA ARG A 47 -0.16 -5.95 9.44
C ARG A 47 -1.57 -5.75 8.91
N GLU A 48 -2.44 -6.74 9.07
CA GLU A 48 -3.82 -6.70 8.56
C GLU A 48 -4.66 -5.63 9.28
N VAL A 49 -4.46 -5.47 10.60
CA VAL A 49 -5.10 -4.39 11.38
C VAL A 49 -4.59 -3.01 10.94
N ILE A 50 -3.28 -2.85 10.79
CA ILE A 50 -2.66 -1.60 10.33
C ILE A 50 -3.15 -1.24 8.91
N GLU A 51 -3.21 -2.23 8.02
CA GLU A 51 -3.68 -2.07 6.66
C GLU A 51 -5.16 -1.64 6.62
N ALA A 52 -6.02 -2.33 7.37
CA ALA A 52 -7.43 -1.97 7.48
C ALA A 52 -7.63 -0.54 8.01
N TYR A 53 -6.86 -0.15 9.02
CA TYR A 53 -6.86 1.20 9.54
C TYR A 53 -6.49 2.24 8.47
N PHE A 54 -5.35 2.08 7.78
CA PHE A 54 -4.92 3.06 6.79
C PHE A 54 -5.81 3.11 5.56
N ILE A 55 -6.36 1.97 5.12
CA ILE A 55 -7.34 1.91 4.03
C ILE A 55 -8.59 2.69 4.44
N SER A 56 -9.14 2.41 5.63
CA SER A 56 -10.32 3.11 6.14
C SER A 56 -10.11 4.63 6.26
N LYS A 57 -8.97 5.07 6.81
CA LYS A 57 -8.64 6.50 6.94
C LYS A 57 -8.44 7.21 5.60
N ARG A 58 -8.10 6.49 4.53
CA ARG A 58 -7.94 7.05 3.18
C ARG A 58 -9.24 7.04 2.38
N GLY A 59 -10.20 6.19 2.72
CA GLY A 59 -11.48 6.06 2.03
C GLY A 59 -11.29 5.87 0.52
N ASP A 60 -12.05 6.63 -0.27
CA ASP A 60 -12.04 6.55 -1.75
C ASP A 60 -10.68 6.90 -2.39
N LYS A 61 -9.73 7.44 -1.62
CA LYS A 61 -8.35 7.68 -2.10
C LYS A 61 -7.48 6.43 -2.06
N CYS A 62 -7.99 5.31 -1.54
CA CYS A 62 -7.32 4.03 -1.54
C CYS A 62 -8.05 3.05 -2.45
N VAL A 63 -7.33 2.48 -3.42
CA VAL A 63 -7.88 1.47 -4.33
C VAL A 63 -7.96 0.07 -3.70
N SER A 64 -7.32 -0.12 -2.54
CA SER A 64 -7.29 -1.41 -1.84
C SER A 64 -8.52 -1.59 -0.98
N ALA A 65 -9.01 -2.83 -0.91
CA ALA A 65 -9.98 -3.27 0.09
C ALA A 65 -9.26 -3.97 1.25
N PRO A 66 -9.68 -3.76 2.51
CA PRO A 66 -9.01 -4.37 3.65
C PRO A 66 -9.39 -5.86 3.78
N SER A 67 -8.48 -6.67 4.30
CA SER A 67 -8.73 -8.11 4.54
C SER A 67 -9.62 -8.39 5.75
N LEU A 68 -9.84 -7.37 6.60
CA LEU A 68 -10.73 -7.39 7.75
C LEU A 68 -11.46 -6.05 7.86
N SER A 69 -12.62 -6.04 8.51
CA SER A 69 -13.35 -4.81 8.79
C SER A 69 -13.03 -4.35 10.21
N LEU A 70 -12.84 -3.05 10.39
CA LEU A 70 -12.71 -2.41 11.70
C LEU A 70 -13.96 -1.57 11.95
N SER A 71 -14.48 -1.64 13.16
CA SER A 71 -15.50 -0.73 13.64
C SER A 71 -14.94 0.70 13.81
N CYS A 72 -15.83 1.68 13.86
CA CYS A 72 -15.43 3.07 14.15
C CYS A 72 -14.72 3.20 15.51
N GLN A 73 -15.11 2.39 16.50
CA GLN A 73 -14.49 2.40 17.82
C GLN A 73 -13.05 1.89 17.78
N GLU A 74 -12.80 0.82 17.04
CA GLU A 74 -11.44 0.27 16.86
C GLU A 74 -10.56 1.26 16.09
N ILE A 75 -11.09 1.92 15.05
CA ILE A 75 -10.35 2.94 14.31
C ILE A 75 -9.97 4.10 15.24
N ASN A 76 -10.93 4.59 16.05
CA ASN A 76 -10.67 5.66 17.01
C ASN A 76 -9.66 5.26 18.08
N PHE A 77 -9.70 4.01 18.54
CA PHE A 77 -8.68 3.48 19.45
C PHE A 77 -7.30 3.52 18.80
N LEU A 78 -7.19 3.13 17.53
CA LEU A 78 -5.92 3.04 16.80
C LEU A 78 -5.29 4.40 16.47
N ASP A 79 -6.06 5.50 16.40
CA ASP A 79 -5.53 6.85 16.17
C ASP A 79 -4.41 7.24 17.16
N GLY A 80 -4.49 6.78 18.41
CA GLY A 80 -3.46 7.02 19.43
C GLY A 80 -2.33 5.98 19.50
N HIS A 81 -2.43 4.87 18.75
CA HIS A 81 -1.56 3.70 18.95
C HIS A 81 -0.73 3.35 17.71
N ILE A 82 -1.19 3.67 16.50
CA ILE A 82 -0.43 3.43 15.28
C ILE A 82 0.62 4.52 15.11
N ARG A 83 1.89 4.12 15.15
CA ARG A 83 3.02 5.00 14.85
C ARG A 83 3.28 5.00 13.35
N THR A 84 3.14 6.17 12.72
CA THR A 84 3.53 6.38 11.31
C THR A 84 5.01 6.68 11.18
N PHE A 85 5.60 6.27 10.06
CA PHE A 85 6.88 6.86 9.67
C PHE A 85 6.67 8.32 9.26
N HIS A 86 7.28 9.24 9.99
CA HIS A 86 7.49 10.60 9.50
C HIS A 86 8.81 10.62 8.74
N ALA A 87 8.77 11.06 7.49
CA ALA A 87 10.00 11.39 6.77
C ALA A 87 10.58 12.64 7.43
N SER A 88 11.79 12.52 7.97
CA SER A 88 12.63 13.66 8.40
C SER A 88 12.89 14.62 7.25
#